data_AF-A0A645GKV5-F1
#
_entry.id   AF-A0A645GKV5-F1
#
_cell.length_a   1.000
_cell.length_b   1.000
_cell.length_c   1.000
_cell.angle_alpha   90.00
_cell.angle_beta   90.00
_cell.angle_gamma   90.00
#
_symmetry.space_group_name_H-M   'P 1'
#
loop_
_entity.id
_entity.type
_entity.pdbx_description
1 polymer ?
#
loop_
_entity_poly.entity_id
_entity_poly.type
_entity_poly.pdbx_seq_one_letter_code
_entity_poly.pdbx_strand_id
1 'polypeptide(L)'
;MVCKGTDEVLHPETAVGIRELLAPRAAVITPNIFEASQLSGVKINSVEDIKNAAVKIYELGAKNVFIKGGAKLGTPTAIDLLYDGKDFIILESPKFDTTYTHGAGCTSSAAITAGLAKGLSVKEAVEQAKAFITSAIKHSFPLNSYVGPTRHAAHRLFND
;
A
#
# COMPACT_ATOMS: atom_id res chain seq x y z
N MET A 1 5.90 13.80 7.11
CA MET A 1 4.54 13.27 7.34
C MET A 1 3.54 14.38 7.07
N VAL A 2 2.43 14.10 6.37
CA VAL A 2 1.50 15.12 5.83
C VAL A 2 0.23 15.23 6.70
N CYS A 3 -0.30 16.45 6.88
CA CYS A 3 -1.58 16.70 7.53
C CYS A 3 -2.76 16.36 6.59
N LYS A 4 -3.79 15.70 7.10
CA LYS A 4 -5.03 15.44 6.35
C LYS A 4 -5.68 16.77 5.93
N GLY A 5 -5.75 17.06 4.61
CA GLY A 5 -6.54 18.16 4.07
C GLY A 5 -5.86 19.04 3.01
N THR A 6 -4.57 18.86 2.76
CA THR A 6 -3.81 19.61 1.75
C THR A 6 -3.06 18.64 0.84
N ASP A 7 -3.09 18.87 -0.48
CA ASP A 7 -2.37 18.05 -1.48
C ASP A 7 -0.83 18.26 -1.44
N GLU A 8 -0.34 19.04 -0.47
CA GLU A 8 1.06 19.40 -0.31
C GLU A 8 1.77 18.54 0.75
N VAL A 9 3.01 18.14 0.46
CA VAL A 9 3.87 17.43 1.40
C VAL A 9 4.43 18.42 2.40
N LEU A 10 4.32 18.11 3.71
CA LEU A 10 4.85 18.97 4.78
C LEU A 10 6.36 19.26 4.64
N HIS A 11 7.10 18.29 4.12
CA HIS A 11 8.56 18.34 3.89
C HIS A 11 8.89 17.86 2.48
N PRO A 12 8.80 18.72 1.45
CA PRO A 12 9.07 18.36 0.06
C PRO A 12 10.46 17.74 -0.14
N GLU A 13 11.45 18.19 0.62
CA GLU A 13 12.82 17.66 0.63
C GLU A 13 12.89 16.17 1.02
N THR A 14 11.98 15.71 1.88
CA THR A 14 11.90 14.30 2.24
C THR A 14 11.36 13.46 1.08
N ALA A 15 10.41 14.00 0.32
CA ALA A 15 9.90 13.32 -0.88
C ALA A 15 11.00 13.22 -1.95
N VAL A 16 11.81 14.27 -2.14
CA VAL A 16 13.00 14.23 -3.01
C VAL A 16 13.98 13.15 -2.53
N GLY A 17 14.31 13.11 -1.24
CA GLY A 17 15.18 12.09 -0.66
C GLY A 17 14.66 10.66 -0.88
N ILE A 18 13.34 10.43 -0.74
CA ILE A 18 12.74 9.12 -1.05
C ILE A 18 12.93 8.78 -2.53
N ARG A 19 12.67 9.73 -3.45
CA ARG A 19 12.76 9.51 -4.90
C ARG A 19 14.19 9.24 -5.36
N GLU A 20 15.16 10.00 -4.86
CA GLU A 20 16.54 9.96 -5.37
C GLU A 20 17.42 8.96 -4.61
N LEU A 21 17.15 8.73 -3.31
CA LEU A 21 18.01 7.90 -2.47
C LEU A 21 17.39 6.53 -2.15
N LEU A 22 16.08 6.43 -1.93
CA LEU A 22 15.45 5.19 -1.47
C LEU A 22 14.81 4.38 -2.59
N ALA A 23 14.03 5.01 -3.48
CA ALA A 23 13.35 4.32 -4.57
C ALA A 23 14.31 3.48 -5.45
N PRO A 24 15.50 3.97 -5.86
CA PRO A 24 16.43 3.18 -6.66
C PRO A 24 16.97 1.90 -5.99
N ARG A 25 16.83 1.80 -4.66
CA ARG A 25 17.31 0.68 -3.84
C ARG A 25 16.18 -0.23 -3.37
N ALA A 26 14.93 0.12 -3.62
CA ALA A 26 13.78 -0.61 -3.12
C ALA A 26 13.57 -1.90 -3.92
N ALA A 27 13.64 -3.05 -3.24
CA ALA A 27 13.16 -4.32 -3.80
C ALA A 27 11.65 -4.26 -4.07
N VAL A 28 10.90 -3.66 -3.14
CA VAL A 28 9.49 -3.32 -3.28
C VAL A 28 9.26 -1.95 -2.65
N ILE A 29 8.64 -1.02 -3.37
CA ILE A 29 8.17 0.26 -2.81
C ILE A 29 6.64 0.19 -2.66
N THR A 30 6.12 0.61 -1.50
CA THR A 30 4.71 0.38 -1.13
C THR A 30 3.89 1.66 -0.86
N PRO A 31 3.80 2.61 -1.80
CA PRO A 31 3.08 3.86 -1.56
C PRO A 31 1.57 3.63 -1.47
N ASN A 32 0.85 4.45 -0.71
CA ASN A 32 -0.60 4.62 -0.88
C ASN A 32 -0.91 5.59 -2.05
N ILE A 33 -2.18 5.76 -2.43
CA ILE A 33 -2.60 6.68 -3.52
C ILE A 33 -1.96 8.08 -3.43
N PHE A 34 -1.96 8.68 -2.24
CA PHE A 34 -1.45 10.02 -2.05
C PHE A 34 0.07 10.04 -2.24
N GLU A 35 0.79 9.12 -1.58
CA GLU A 35 2.24 8.96 -1.72
C GLU A 35 2.63 8.66 -3.17
N ALA A 36 1.88 7.81 -3.85
CA ALA A 36 2.11 7.47 -5.25
C ALA A 36 1.91 8.68 -6.16
N SER A 37 0.91 9.52 -5.88
CA SER A 37 0.70 10.77 -6.62
C SER A 37 1.90 11.72 -6.46
N GLN A 38 2.46 11.82 -5.25
CA GLN A 38 3.65 12.66 -4.99
C GLN A 38 4.93 12.11 -5.65
N LEU A 39 5.13 10.80 -5.60
CA LEU A 39 6.31 10.16 -6.19
C LEU A 39 6.27 10.19 -7.72
N SER A 40 5.10 9.98 -8.32
CA SER A 40 4.93 9.92 -9.78
C SER A 40 4.63 11.28 -10.44
N GLY A 41 4.13 12.25 -9.68
CA GLY A 41 3.54 13.48 -10.24
C GLY A 41 2.23 13.25 -11.01
N VAL A 42 1.58 12.09 -10.83
CA VAL A 42 0.29 11.76 -11.47
C VAL A 42 -0.82 11.94 -10.45
N LYS A 43 -1.89 12.64 -10.81
CA LYS A 43 -3.09 12.68 -9.98
C LYS A 43 -3.87 11.38 -10.18
N ILE A 44 -4.12 10.64 -9.09
CA ILE A 44 -4.71 9.30 -9.15
C ILE A 44 -6.19 9.34 -8.74
N ASN A 45 -7.09 9.09 -9.69
CA ASN A 45 -8.54 8.97 -9.43
C ASN A 45 -9.14 7.67 -10.00
N SER A 46 -8.36 6.90 -10.76
CA SER A 46 -8.82 5.68 -11.43
C SER A 46 -7.75 4.58 -11.37
N VAL A 47 -8.14 3.35 -11.72
CA VAL A 47 -7.21 2.22 -11.84
C VAL A 47 -6.14 2.49 -12.91
N GLU A 48 -6.50 3.18 -13.99
CA GLU A 48 -5.56 3.51 -15.05
C GLU A 48 -4.52 4.54 -14.58
N ASP A 49 -4.93 5.52 -13.77
CA ASP A 49 -3.98 6.45 -13.16
C ASP A 49 -3.00 5.73 -12.22
N ILE A 50 -3.46 4.69 -11.51
CA ILE A 50 -2.56 3.87 -10.66
C ILE A 50 -1.52 3.17 -11.51
N LYS A 51 -1.89 2.59 -12.66
CA LYS A 51 -0.92 1.96 -13.56
C LYS A 51 0.10 2.98 -14.07
N ASN A 52 -0.37 4.15 -14.51
CA ASN A 52 0.49 5.25 -14.95
C ASN A 52 1.45 5.71 -13.84
N ALA A 53 0.95 5.84 -12.61
CA ALA A 53 1.79 6.17 -11.46
C ALA A 53 2.80 5.07 -11.15
N ALA A 54 2.42 3.80 -11.25
CA ALA A 54 3.31 2.66 -11.01
C ALA A 54 4.47 2.62 -11.99
N VAL A 55 4.22 2.86 -13.28
CA VAL A 55 5.28 2.97 -14.30
C VAL A 55 6.26 4.07 -13.95
N LYS A 56 5.78 5.29 -13.66
CA LYS A 56 6.66 6.40 -13.30
C LYS A 56 7.47 6.16 -12.03
N ILE A 57 6.90 5.49 -11.04
CA ILE A 57 7.61 5.15 -9.81
C ILE A 57 8.66 4.06 -10.07
N TYR A 58 8.35 3.10 -10.96
CA TYR A 58 9.31 2.09 -11.39
C TYR A 58 10.50 2.72 -12.12
N GLU A 59 10.27 3.74 -12.95
CA GLU A 59 11.31 4.52 -13.63
C GLU A 59 12.26 5.26 -12.65
N LEU A 60 11.84 5.48 -11.39
CA LEU A 60 12.73 5.98 -10.32
C LEU A 60 13.74 4.91 -9.85
N GLY A 61 13.66 3.67 -10.36
CA GLY A 61 14.63 2.59 -10.12
C GLY A 61 14.18 1.52 -9.13
N ALA A 62 12.96 1.62 -8.58
CA ALA A 62 12.38 0.56 -7.75
C ALA A 62 12.22 -0.74 -8.57
N LYS A 63 12.49 -1.89 -7.95
CA LYS A 63 12.37 -3.19 -8.66
C LYS A 63 10.94 -3.68 -8.78
N ASN A 64 10.08 -3.29 -7.84
CA ASN A 64 8.66 -3.60 -7.85
C ASN A 64 7.91 -2.45 -7.16
N VAL A 65 6.73 -2.11 -7.68
CA VAL A 65 5.88 -1.04 -7.16
C VAL A 65 4.55 -1.63 -6.73
N PHE A 66 4.25 -1.56 -5.43
CA PHE A 66 2.97 -1.99 -4.87
C PHE A 66 2.17 -0.77 -4.37
N ILE A 67 1.25 -0.28 -5.20
CA ILE A 67 0.40 0.86 -4.86
C ILE A 67 -0.86 0.37 -4.13
N LYS A 68 -1.02 0.84 -2.90
CA LYS A 68 -2.23 0.59 -2.11
C LYS A 68 -3.31 1.59 -2.50
N GLY A 69 -4.29 1.14 -3.28
CA GLY A 69 -5.46 1.93 -3.64
C GLY A 69 -6.53 1.90 -2.54
N GLY A 70 -6.67 0.74 -1.89
CA GLY A 70 -7.65 0.53 -0.83
C GLY A 70 -9.08 0.89 -1.28
N ALA A 71 -9.89 1.37 -0.34
CA ALA A 71 -11.30 1.69 -0.59
C ALA A 71 -11.55 3.02 -1.33
N LYS A 72 -10.51 3.82 -1.59
CA LYS A 72 -10.61 5.24 -1.97
C LYS A 72 -10.89 5.50 -3.47
N LEU A 73 -10.82 4.49 -4.32
CA LEU A 73 -10.97 4.63 -5.79
C LEU A 73 -12.41 4.62 -6.30
N GLY A 74 -13.41 4.65 -5.43
CA GLY A 74 -14.83 4.58 -5.85
C GLY A 74 -15.24 3.25 -6.50
N THR A 75 -14.35 2.25 -6.53
CA THR A 75 -14.57 0.90 -7.07
C THR A 75 -15.45 0.06 -6.15
N PRO A 76 -16.08 -1.04 -6.61
CA PRO A 76 -16.85 -1.93 -5.73
C PRO A 76 -15.98 -2.60 -4.65
N THR A 77 -14.76 -2.97 -5.01
CA THR A 77 -13.76 -3.66 -4.18
C THR A 77 -12.64 -2.71 -3.75
N ALA A 78 -11.85 -3.09 -2.75
CA ALA A 78 -10.61 -2.40 -2.42
C ALA A 78 -9.49 -2.92 -3.33
N ILE A 79 -9.01 -2.05 -4.23
CA ILE A 79 -8.03 -2.40 -5.26
C ILE A 79 -6.64 -1.94 -4.86
N ASP A 80 -5.67 -2.84 -4.95
CA ASP A 80 -4.24 -2.53 -4.92
C ASP A 80 -3.57 -3.03 -6.22
N LEU A 81 -2.44 -2.45 -6.59
CA LEU A 81 -1.72 -2.77 -7.82
C LEU A 81 -0.27 -3.12 -7.53
N LEU A 82 0.20 -4.26 -8.02
CA LEU A 82 1.61 -4.59 -8.13
C LEU A 82 2.08 -4.44 -9.58
N TYR A 83 3.22 -3.80 -9.78
CA TYR A 83 3.91 -3.69 -11.06
C TYR A 83 5.38 -4.09 -10.90
N ASP A 84 5.86 -4.98 -11.76
CA ASP A 84 7.22 -5.55 -11.73
C ASP A 84 8.12 -5.03 -12.86
N GLY A 85 7.64 -4.06 -13.63
CA GLY A 85 8.31 -3.55 -14.83
C GLY A 85 7.80 -4.17 -16.14
N LYS A 86 6.95 -5.19 -16.08
CA LYS A 86 6.36 -5.85 -17.24
C LYS A 86 4.85 -5.99 -17.10
N ASP A 87 4.42 -6.61 -16.02
CA ASP A 87 3.05 -7.02 -15.80
C ASP A 87 2.39 -6.23 -14.68
N PHE A 88 1.12 -5.92 -14.88
CA PHE A 88 0.26 -5.30 -13.88
C PHE A 88 -0.59 -6.36 -13.20
N ILE A 89 -0.44 -6.53 -11.91
CA ILE A 89 -1.21 -7.47 -11.10
C ILE A 89 -2.15 -6.68 -10.20
N ILE A 90 -3.46 -6.81 -10.46
CA ILE A 90 -4.50 -6.20 -9.65
C ILE A 90 -4.87 -7.15 -8.51
N LEU A 91 -4.83 -6.65 -7.28
CA LEU A 91 -5.25 -7.37 -6.09
C LEU A 91 -6.52 -6.75 -5.52
N GLU A 92 -7.59 -7.53 -5.52
CA GLU A 92 -8.88 -7.11 -4.99
C GLU A 92 -9.15 -7.72 -3.61
N SER A 93 -9.81 -6.96 -2.74
CA SER A 93 -10.37 -7.48 -1.50
C SER A 93 -11.71 -6.82 -1.21
N PRO A 94 -12.56 -7.43 -0.36
CA PRO A 94 -13.75 -6.76 0.13
C PRO A 94 -13.43 -5.42 0.78
N LYS A 95 -14.37 -4.47 0.68
CA LYS A 95 -14.36 -3.26 1.51
C LYS A 95 -15.05 -3.59 2.84
N PHE A 96 -14.41 -3.19 3.93
CA PHE A 96 -15.01 -3.30 5.26
C PHE A 96 -15.46 -1.90 5.70
N ASP A 97 -16.67 -1.83 6.25
CA ASP A 97 -17.21 -0.61 6.84
C ASP A 97 -16.58 -0.40 8.23
N THR A 98 -15.33 0.06 8.24
CA THR A 98 -14.58 0.35 9.46
C THR A 98 -13.64 1.53 9.25
N THR A 99 -13.49 2.35 10.28
CA THR A 99 -12.50 3.43 10.33
C THR A 99 -11.21 2.99 11.02
N TYR A 100 -11.18 1.79 11.62
CA TYR A 100 -10.09 1.25 12.43
C TYR A 100 -8.99 0.63 11.56
N THR A 101 -8.34 1.48 10.77
CA THR A 101 -7.29 1.09 9.81
C THR A 101 -5.91 1.55 10.25
N HIS A 102 -5.76 1.99 11.50
CA HIS A 102 -4.47 2.46 12.00
C HIS A 102 -3.44 1.32 11.97
N GLY A 103 -2.27 1.62 11.42
CA GLY A 103 -1.20 0.63 11.21
C GLY A 103 -1.36 -0.25 9.96
N ALA A 104 -2.43 -0.10 9.17
CA ALA A 104 -2.65 -0.97 8.00
C ALA A 104 -1.49 -0.91 6.99
N GLY A 105 -1.05 0.30 6.64
CA GLY A 105 0.06 0.49 5.72
C GLY A 105 1.38 -0.14 6.19
N CYS A 106 1.71 0.03 7.48
CA CYS A 106 2.91 -0.55 8.10
C CYS A 106 2.82 -2.08 8.17
N THR A 107 1.63 -2.60 8.46
CA THR A 107 1.38 -4.04 8.52
C THR A 107 1.54 -4.68 7.15
N SER A 108 1.02 -4.05 6.09
CA SER A 108 1.22 -4.54 4.71
C SER A 108 2.69 -4.59 4.32
N SER A 109 3.45 -3.51 4.54
CA SER A 109 4.87 -3.50 4.19
C SER A 109 5.67 -4.51 5.02
N ALA A 110 5.39 -4.61 6.33
CA ALA A 110 6.02 -5.60 7.20
C ALA A 110 5.71 -7.05 6.77
N ALA A 111 4.46 -7.34 6.37
CA ALA A 111 4.07 -8.66 5.89
C ALA A 111 4.77 -9.02 4.57
N ILE A 112 4.90 -8.07 3.63
CA ILE A 112 5.67 -8.25 2.39
C ILE A 112 7.13 -8.55 2.74
N THR A 113 7.76 -7.74 3.59
CA THR A 113 9.15 -7.96 4.03
C THR A 113 9.33 -9.33 4.68
N ALA A 114 8.41 -9.76 5.53
CA ALA A 114 8.45 -11.08 6.16
C ALA A 114 8.29 -12.23 5.15
N GLY A 115 7.44 -12.07 4.13
CA GLY A 115 7.29 -13.05 3.05
C GLY A 115 8.57 -13.20 2.22
N LEU A 116 9.16 -12.06 1.83
CA LEU A 116 10.45 -12.04 1.12
C LEU A 116 11.57 -12.68 1.94
N ALA A 117 11.64 -12.38 3.25
CA ALA A 117 12.62 -12.98 4.14
C ALA A 117 12.47 -14.50 4.31
N LYS A 118 11.27 -15.04 4.04
CA LYS A 118 10.98 -16.48 4.01
C LYS A 118 11.27 -17.14 2.65
N GLY A 119 11.76 -16.38 1.68
CA GLY A 119 12.09 -16.88 0.33
C GLY A 119 10.92 -16.90 -0.64
N LEU A 120 9.80 -16.24 -0.34
CA LEU A 120 8.71 -16.08 -1.29
C LEU A 120 9.12 -15.12 -2.42
N SER A 121 8.54 -15.32 -3.61
CA SER A 121 8.61 -14.32 -4.67
C SER A 121 7.88 -13.03 -4.26
N VAL A 122 8.16 -11.92 -4.95
CA VAL A 122 7.50 -10.63 -4.66
C VAL A 122 5.99 -10.74 -4.82
N LYS A 123 5.52 -11.41 -5.87
CA LYS A 123 4.10 -11.64 -6.13
C LYS A 123 3.46 -12.40 -4.96
N GLU A 124 4.01 -13.55 -4.59
CA GLU A 124 3.50 -14.37 -3.48
C GLU A 124 3.52 -13.60 -2.15
N ALA A 125 4.59 -12.85 -1.87
CA ALA A 125 4.70 -12.04 -0.66
C ALA A 125 3.64 -10.92 -0.60
N VAL A 126 3.33 -10.29 -1.73
CA VAL A 126 2.29 -9.25 -1.84
C VAL A 126 0.89 -9.86 -1.72
N GLU A 127 0.63 -10.99 -2.38
CA GLU A 127 -0.65 -11.72 -2.26
C GLU A 127 -0.90 -12.17 -0.82
N GLN A 128 0.11 -12.75 -0.17
CA GLN A 128 0.03 -13.14 1.23
C GLN A 128 -0.17 -11.91 2.14
N ALA A 129 0.55 -10.82 1.90
CA ALA A 129 0.41 -9.60 2.68
C ALA A 129 -0.98 -8.97 2.52
N LYS A 130 -1.58 -9.05 1.33
CA LYS A 130 -2.94 -8.61 1.04
C LYS A 130 -3.97 -9.43 1.82
N ALA A 131 -3.84 -10.75 1.86
CA ALA A 131 -4.69 -11.60 2.69
C ALA A 131 -4.53 -11.25 4.18
N PHE A 132 -3.28 -11.13 4.65
CA PHE A 132 -2.95 -10.78 6.04
C PHE A 132 -3.59 -9.47 6.48
N ILE A 133 -3.43 -8.40 5.71
CA ILE A 133 -4.00 -7.09 6.07
C ILE A 133 -5.52 -7.07 5.95
N THR A 134 -6.10 -7.76 4.97
CA THR A 134 -7.54 -7.88 4.80
C THR A 134 -8.17 -8.47 6.07
N SER A 135 -7.64 -9.59 6.56
CA SER A 135 -8.08 -10.22 7.80
C SER A 135 -7.87 -9.30 9.02
N ALA A 136 -6.72 -8.62 9.11
CA ALA A 136 -6.44 -7.70 10.21
C ALA A 136 -7.38 -6.49 10.26
N ILE A 137 -7.83 -5.97 9.10
CA ILE A 137 -8.82 -4.89 9.02
C ILE A 137 -10.21 -5.41 9.35
N LYS A 138 -10.61 -6.58 8.83
CA LYS A 138 -11.91 -7.21 9.11
C LYS A 138 -12.15 -7.36 10.62
N HIS A 139 -11.11 -7.74 11.35
CA HIS A 139 -11.16 -7.96 12.81
C HIS A 139 -10.56 -6.81 13.62
N SER A 140 -10.48 -5.61 13.03
CA SER A 140 -10.04 -4.39 13.70
C SER A 140 -10.97 -4.02 14.86
N PHE A 141 -10.49 -3.19 15.78
CA PHE A 141 -11.24 -2.84 16.99
C PHE A 141 -10.98 -1.40 17.43
N PRO A 142 -11.94 -0.76 18.13
CA PRO A 142 -11.70 0.54 18.73
C PRO A 142 -10.73 0.40 19.91
N LEU A 143 -9.71 1.26 19.95
CA LEU A 143 -8.88 1.40 21.15
C LEU A 143 -9.42 2.52 22.04
N ASN A 144 -9.85 3.63 21.43
CA ASN A 144 -10.53 4.75 22.06
C ASN A 144 -11.37 5.53 21.02
N SER A 145 -11.84 6.73 21.37
CA SER A 145 -12.65 7.59 20.51
C SER A 145 -11.91 8.15 19.29
N TYR A 146 -10.58 8.07 19.24
CA TYR A 146 -9.74 8.67 18.20
C TYR A 146 -9.09 7.65 17.28
N VAL A 147 -8.77 6.46 17.78
CA VAL A 147 -7.99 5.46 17.05
C VAL A 147 -8.50 4.05 17.29
N GLY A 148 -8.48 3.25 16.23
CA GLY A 148 -8.63 1.81 16.27
C GLY A 148 -7.56 1.14 15.39
N PRO A 149 -6.73 0.24 15.93
CA PRO A 149 -5.73 -0.47 15.17
C PRO A 149 -6.34 -1.67 14.41
N THR A 150 -5.60 -2.12 13.40
CA THR A 150 -5.85 -3.45 12.83
C THR A 150 -5.48 -4.55 13.83
N ARG A 151 -6.09 -5.73 13.70
CA ARG A 151 -5.77 -6.89 14.55
C ARG A 151 -4.72 -7.78 13.88
N HIS A 152 -3.44 -7.53 14.12
CA HIS A 152 -2.32 -8.25 13.49
C HIS A 152 -2.41 -9.79 13.62
N ALA A 153 -2.96 -10.31 14.72
CA ALA A 153 -3.10 -11.75 14.92
C ALA A 153 -4.28 -12.39 14.14
N ALA A 154 -5.12 -11.60 13.47
CA ALA A 154 -6.38 -12.06 12.89
C ALA A 154 -6.21 -13.19 11.89
N HIS A 155 -5.26 -13.06 10.96
CA HIS A 155 -4.98 -14.08 9.94
C HIS A 155 -4.68 -15.46 10.55
N ARG A 156 -4.04 -15.50 11.73
CA ARG A 156 -3.78 -16.77 12.44
C ARG A 156 -5.00 -17.26 13.21
N LEU A 157 -5.77 -16.36 13.81
CA LEU A 157 -6.84 -16.71 14.76
C LEU A 157 -8.15 -17.10 14.08
N PHE A 158 -8.44 -16.49 12.93
CA PHE A 158 -9.73 -16.67 12.26
C PHE A 158 -9.63 -17.55 11.00
N ASN A 159 -8.42 -17.72 10.46
CA ASN A 159 -8.15 -18.56 9.29
C ASN A 159 -8.96 -18.14 8.04
N ASP A 160 -9.14 -16.82 7.92
CA ASP A 160 -9.82 -16.08 6.84
C ASP A 160 -8.84 -15.70 5.73
#